data_AF-A0A4R4Y310-F1
#
_entry.id   AF-A0A4R4Y310-F1
#
_cell.length_a   1.000
_cell.length_b   1.000
_cell.length_c   1.000
_cell.angle_alpha   90.00
_cell.angle_beta   90.00
_cell.angle_gamma   90.00
#
_symmetry.space_group_name_H-M   'P 1'
#
loop_
_entity.id
_entity.type
_entity.pdbx_description
1 polymer ?
#
loop_
_entity_poly.entity_id
_entity_poly.type
_entity_poly.pdbx_seq_one_letter_code
_entity_poly.pdbx_strand_id
1 'polypeptide(L)'
;MFEIWQTNKPPVMIGDASGIDDALDQLDDACRRRHEQAAANGEGTSHIRYWFEVRDDQGPAACLTYAPDTSRPYESVAAVFRAAGEMP
;
A
#
# COMPACT_ATOMS: atom_id res chain seq x y z
N MET A 1 2.53 -12.89 -12.76
CA MET A 1 3.04 -11.49 -12.66
C MET A 1 2.03 -10.74 -11.82
N PHE A 2 2.50 -9.84 -10.96
CA PHE A 2 1.67 -9.06 -10.06
C PHE A 2 1.77 -7.59 -10.44
N GLU A 3 0.64 -6.89 -10.47
CA GLU A 3 0.57 -5.46 -10.73
C GLU A 3 0.18 -4.73 -9.44
N ILE A 4 0.87 -3.65 -9.11
CA ILE A 4 0.52 -2.79 -7.98
C ILE A 4 -0.23 -1.57 -8.51
N TRP A 5 -1.47 -1.43 -8.07
CA TRP A 5 -2.37 -0.34 -8.46
C TRP A 5 -2.69 0.53 -7.25
N GLN A 6 -2.62 1.85 -7.40
CA GLN A 6 -3.24 2.81 -6.48
C GLN A 6 -4.62 3.15 -7.05
N THR A 7 -5.70 2.80 -6.35
CA THR A 7 -7.09 2.92 -6.83
C THR A 7 -7.86 4.12 -6.28
N ASN A 8 -7.15 5.10 -5.70
CA ASN A 8 -7.67 6.46 -5.57
C ASN A 8 -8.12 6.96 -6.95
N LYS A 9 -9.22 7.70 -7.05
CA LYS A 9 -9.69 8.21 -8.35
C LYS A 9 -8.75 9.31 -8.86
N PRO A 10 -8.07 9.16 -10.02
CA PRO A 10 -8.11 8.04 -10.98
C PRO A 10 -7.12 6.89 -10.66
N PRO A 11 -7.47 5.62 -10.94
CA PRO A 11 -6.59 4.50 -10.65
C PRO A 11 -5.30 4.58 -11.49
N VAL A 12 -4.16 4.43 -10.84
CA VAL A 12 -2.83 4.51 -11.45
C VAL A 12 -2.04 3.25 -11.08
N MET A 13 -1.46 2.60 -12.08
CA MET A 13 -0.46 1.56 -11.84
C MET A 13 0.82 2.23 -11.33
N ILE A 14 1.29 1.80 -10.16
CA ILE A 14 2.49 2.36 -9.52
C ILE A 14 3.71 1.45 -9.65
N GLY A 15 3.51 0.17 -10.00
CA GLY A 15 4.58 -0.77 -10.24
C GLY A 15 4.07 -2.15 -10.66
N ASP A 16 5.01 -3.03 -11.00
CA ASP A 16 4.79 -4.44 -11.31
C ASP A 16 5.88 -5.28 -10.65
N ALA A 17 5.56 -6.55 -10.39
CA ALA A 17 6.39 -7.47 -9.62
C ALA A 17 6.27 -8.90 -10.16
N SER A 18 7.36 -9.66 -10.05
CA SER A 18 7.35 -11.08 -10.45
C SER A 18 6.72 -12.00 -9.41
N GLY A 19 6.57 -11.54 -8.15
CA GLY A 19 6.02 -12.30 -7.04
C GLY A 19 5.27 -11.41 -6.04
N ILE A 20 4.40 -12.02 -5.23
CA ILE A 20 3.60 -11.28 -4.25
C ILE A 20 4.46 -10.62 -3.17
N ASP A 21 5.57 -11.25 -2.78
CA ASP A 21 6.46 -10.69 -1.77
C ASP A 21 7.16 -9.40 -2.25
N ASP A 22 7.59 -9.40 -3.52
CA ASP A 22 8.16 -8.23 -4.18
C ASP A 22 7.09 -7.13 -4.38
N ALA A 23 5.87 -7.52 -4.75
CA ALA A 23 4.75 -6.59 -4.86
C ALA A 23 4.42 -5.91 -3.52
N LEU A 24 4.47 -6.67 -2.42
CA LEU A 24 4.24 -6.16 -1.08
C LEU A 24 5.37 -5.22 -0.64
N ASP A 25 6.63 -5.52 -0.97
CA ASP A 25 7.77 -4.64 -0.67
C ASP A 25 7.65 -3.29 -1.39
N GLN A 26 7.30 -3.31 -2.68
CA GLN A 26 7.04 -2.08 -3.45
C GLN A 26 5.83 -1.30 -2.90
N LEU A 27 4.77 -2.01 -2.49
CA LEU A 27 3.61 -1.42 -1.85
C LEU A 27 3.97 -0.74 -0.51
N ASP A 28 4.84 -1.38 0.28
CA ASP A 28 5.34 -0.84 1.54
C ASP A 28 6.12 0.45 1.31
N ASP A 29 7.06 0.44 0.37
CA ASP A 29 7.84 1.63 0.04
C ASP A 29 6.94 2.79 -0.42
N ALA A 30 5.90 2.49 -1.21
CA ALA A 30 4.90 3.49 -1.60
C ALA A 30 4.14 4.06 -0.40
N CYS A 31 3.71 3.22 0.55
CA CYS A 31 3.01 3.67 1.77
C CYS A 31 3.92 4.50 2.68
N ARG A 32 5.18 4.11 2.82
CA ARG A 32 6.21 4.85 3.56
C ARG A 32 6.40 6.24 2.97
N ARG A 33 6.59 6.37 1.65
CA ARG A 33 6.72 7.67 0.98
C ARG A 33 5.51 8.57 1.20
N ARG A 34 4.29 8.00 1.21
CA ARG A 34 3.07 8.75 1.51
C ARG A 34 2.99 9.19 2.97
N HIS A 35 3.47 8.37 3.91
CA HIS A 35 3.61 8.77 5.32
C HIS A 35 4.55 9.95 5.47
N GLU A 36 5.74 9.85 4.88
CA GLU A 36 6.77 10.90 4.94
C GLU A 36 6.28 12.20 4.30
N GLN A 37 5.58 12.11 3.16
CA GLN A 37 4.95 13.25 2.50
C GLN A 37 3.87 13.90 3.38
N ALA A 38 2.99 13.10 3.98
CA ALA A 38 1.94 13.62 4.86
C ALA A 38 2.52 14.28 6.12
N ALA A 39 3.59 13.70 6.69
CA ALA A 39 4.30 14.25 7.83
C ALA A 39 4.98 15.58 7.46
N ALA A 40 5.65 15.65 6.30
CA ALA A 40 6.33 16.84 5.81
C ALA A 40 5.34 17.99 5.47
N ASN A 41 4.17 17.66 4.92
CA ASN A 41 3.13 18.63 4.59
C ASN A 41 2.31 19.09 5.80
N GLY A 42 2.52 18.51 6.98
CA GLY A 42 1.72 18.80 8.16
C GLY A 42 0.26 18.34 8.03
N GLU A 43 0.00 17.34 7.17
CA GLU A 43 -1.36 16.84 6.92
C GLU A 43 -1.93 16.11 8.16
N GLY A 44 -1.13 15.79 9.18
CA GLY A 44 -1.63 15.23 10.43
C GLY A 44 -2.26 13.84 10.24
N THR A 45 -3.28 13.50 11.03
CA THR A 45 -4.21 12.38 10.77
C THR A 45 -5.27 12.81 9.74
N SER A 46 -4.81 13.38 8.62
CA SER A 46 -5.70 13.78 7.54
C SER A 46 -6.54 12.59 7.13
N HIS A 47 -7.84 12.81 6.92
CA HIS A 47 -8.80 11.79 6.45
C HIS A 47 -8.51 11.24 5.04
N ILE A 48 -7.29 11.46 4.54
CA ILE A 48 -6.79 10.95 3.27
C ILE A 48 -6.59 9.45 3.44
N ARG A 49 -7.27 8.71 2.56
CA ARG A 49 -7.10 7.27 2.44
C ARG A 49 -6.54 6.99 1.08
N TYR A 50 -5.54 6.13 1.04
CA TYR A 50 -4.99 5.56 -0.16
C TYR A 50 -5.50 4.13 -0.28
N TRP A 51 -6.07 3.80 -1.43
CA TRP A 51 -6.43 2.45 -1.76
C TRP A 51 -5.38 1.88 -2.67
N PHE A 52 -4.91 0.70 -2.33
CA PHE A 52 -3.96 -0.05 -3.12
C PHE A 52 -4.51 -1.44 -3.37
N GLU A 53 -4.24 -1.95 -4.57
CA GLU A 53 -4.60 -3.29 -4.97
C GLU A 53 -3.38 -3.94 -5.61
N VAL A 54 -3.02 -5.13 -5.14
CA VAL A 54 -2.10 -6.02 -5.83
C VAL A 54 -2.97 -6.98 -6.64
N ARG A 55 -2.80 -6.97 -7.95
CA ARG A 55 -3.55 -7.80 -8.88
C ARG A 55 -2.63 -8.86 -9.49
N ASP A 56 -3.13 -10.07 -9.67
CA ASP A 56 -2.52 -11.11 -10.49
C ASP A 56 -3.38 -11.38 -11.74
N ASP A 57 -2.99 -12.37 -12.54
CA ASP A 57 -3.68 -12.75 -13.77
C ASP A 57 -5.14 -13.20 -13.53
N GLN A 58 -5.47 -13.62 -12.30
CA GLN A 58 -6.81 -14.04 -11.88
C GLN A 58 -7.67 -12.92 -11.27
N GLY A 59 -7.10 -11.76 -10.94
CA GLY A 59 -7.81 -10.64 -10.32
C GLY A 59 -7.08 -10.02 -9.11
N PRO A 60 -7.77 -9.32 -8.20
CA PRO A 60 -7.14 -8.72 -7.03
C PRO A 60 -6.71 -9.82 -6.03
N ALA A 61 -5.40 -10.00 -5.89
CA ALA A 61 -4.80 -10.92 -4.93
C ALA A 61 -4.75 -10.32 -3.52
N ALA A 62 -4.62 -9.00 -3.41
CA ALA A 62 -4.65 -8.29 -2.13
C ALA A 62 -5.18 -6.86 -2.29
N CYS A 63 -5.97 -6.40 -1.31
CA CYS A 63 -6.46 -5.02 -1.25
C CYS A 63 -6.07 -4.39 0.08
N LEU A 64 -5.41 -3.23 0.03
CA LEU A 64 -4.98 -2.47 1.20
C LEU A 64 -5.64 -1.09 1.18
N THR A 65 -6.22 -0.70 2.32
CA THR A 65 -6.57 0.70 2.57
C THR A 65 -5.56 1.26 3.56
N TYR A 66 -4.75 2.21 3.10
CA TYR A 66 -3.74 2.87 3.90
C TYR A 66 -4.19 4.29 4.25
N ALA A 67 -4.19 4.63 5.54
CA ALA A 67 -4.38 6.00 6.01
C ALA A 67 -3.11 6.40 6.75
N PRO A 68 -2.37 7.43 6.28
CA PRO A 68 -1.19 7.88 7.00
C PRO A 68 -1.59 8.48 8.34
N ASP A 69 -1.15 7.84 9.43
CA ASP A 69 -1.22 8.43 10.77
C ASP A 69 0.16 9.00 11.13
N THR A 70 0.31 10.31 10.93
CA THR A 70 1.56 11.02 11.24
C THR A 70 1.76 11.26 12.73
N SER A 71 0.75 10.92 13.56
CA SER A 71 0.86 10.91 15.02
C SER A 71 1.74 9.78 15.56
N ARG A 72 2.08 8.80 14.71
CA ARG A 72 2.90 7.62 15.05
C ARG A 72 3.99 7.40 13.99
N PRO A 73 5.09 6.71 14.34
CA PRO A 73 6.06 6.26 13.35
C PRO A 73 5.39 5.31 12.34
N TYR A 74 5.89 5.33 11.11
CA TYR A 74 5.41 4.44 10.05
C TYR A 74 5.54 2.96 10.46
N GLU A 75 4.46 2.21 10.28
CA GLU A 75 4.42 0.75 10.45
C GLU A 75 4.37 0.08 9.08
N SER A 76 5.25 -0.91 8.87
CA SER A 76 5.35 -1.63 7.60
C SER A 76 4.07 -2.41 7.32
N VAL A 77 3.33 -1.99 6.30
CA VAL A 77 2.12 -2.67 5.83
C VAL A 77 2.44 -4.03 5.23
N ALA A 78 3.60 -4.22 4.61
CA ALA A 78 4.03 -5.53 4.16
C ALA A 78 4.24 -6.50 5.33
N ALA A 79 4.80 -6.03 6.45
CA ALA A 79 4.93 -6.85 7.65
C ALA A 79 3.56 -7.24 8.23
N VAL A 80 2.59 -6.31 8.23
CA VAL A 80 1.21 -6.59 8.66
C VAL A 80 0.54 -7.58 7.72
N PHE A 81 0.69 -7.45 6.40
CA PHE A 81 0.15 -8.40 5.42
C PHE A 81 0.75 -9.79 5.54
N ARG A 82 2.07 -9.89 5.72
CA ARG A 82 2.77 -11.16 5.95
C ARG A 82 2.34 -11.80 7.28
N ALA A 83 2.12 -11.00 8.33
CA ALA A 83 1.65 -11.47 9.63
C ALA A 83 0.17 -11.87 9.63
N ALA A 84 -0.66 -11.16 8.87
CA ALA A 84 -2.07 -11.47 8.65
C ALA A 84 -2.27 -12.61 7.63
N GLY A 85 -1.20 -13.33 7.26
CA GLY A 85 -1.12 -14.40 6.26
C GLY A 85 -1.95 -15.66 6.54
N GLU A 86 -3.15 -15.54 7.10
CA GLU A 86 -4.24 -16.48 6.87
C GLU A 86 -5.04 -15.96 5.65
N MET A 87 -4.49 -16.22 4.45
CA MET A 87 -5.30 -16.19 3.24
C MET A 87 -6.17 -17.47 3.22
N PRO A 88 -7.50 -17.38 3.07
CA PRO A 88 -8.32 -18.54 2.71
C PRO A 88 -8.07 -19.04 1.29
#